data_AF-A0A453G341-F1
#
_entry.id   AF-A0A453G341-F1
#
_cell.length_a   1.000
_cell.length_b   1.000
_cell.length_c   1.000
_cell.angle_alpha   90.00
_cell.angle_beta   90.00
_cell.angle_gamma   90.00
#
_symmetry.space_group_name_H-M   'P 1'
#
loop_
_entity.id
_entity.type
_entity.pdbx_description
1 polymer ?
#
loop_
_entity_poly.entity_id
_entity_poly.type
_entity_poly.pdbx_seq_one_letter_code
_entity_poly.pdbx_strand_id
1 'polypeptide(L)'
;MIMRGPITPWEYGAKLGHPVSTPYDYLIGCDNILAKIHTRNPSACEKVGGVIIMHIDDLRRFAMLWLHKSEEVRADKDHYATNITGDIYASGWISEMYGYSFAAAELNLRHIIKSDILIYPGYVPLPGVNYKVFHYGLRFGVGDWSFDKADWRNADIVNTCWAKFPEPPDPSAITKGDQNARERDLLSIECGKALNKALYLHHKRRNCPRLSTTIGSISKKIEEVLTSNKSERVTQRSSTTTIGRNVEHMDVTRQQAVERATDTVSRVHGSKRLARSSKMWIFAVWAISVVVFLLVISMFFSDRRRSASRSRASRSQKAHNLTMKQTV
;
A
#
# COMPACT_ATOMS: atom_id res chain seq x y z
N MET A 1 11.11 1.78 -1.73
CA MET A 1 12.41 2.37 -2.10
C MET A 1 13.53 1.47 -1.62
N ILE A 2 14.61 1.34 -2.37
CA ILE A 2 15.84 0.64 -1.92
C ILE A 2 16.98 1.65 -1.97
N MET A 3 17.71 1.77 -0.86
CA MET A 3 18.93 2.57 -0.81
C MET A 3 20.10 1.71 -1.32
N ARG A 4 20.74 2.15 -2.40
CA ARG A 4 21.92 1.49 -3.00
C ARG A 4 23.23 1.96 -2.36
N GLY A 5 23.20 3.10 -1.67
CA GLY A 5 24.34 3.68 -1.00
C GLY A 5 23.97 4.89 -0.15
N PRO A 6 24.95 5.49 0.54
CA PRO A 6 24.73 6.71 1.31
C PRO A 6 24.32 7.87 0.39
N ILE A 7 23.53 8.78 0.95
CA ILE A 7 23.19 10.07 0.34
C ILE A 7 23.71 11.15 1.28
N THR A 8 24.69 11.90 0.82
CA THR A 8 25.23 13.05 1.54
C THR A 8 24.54 14.32 1.02
N PRO A 9 23.75 15.04 1.84
CA PRO A 9 22.90 16.13 1.35
C PRO A 9 23.63 17.23 0.56
N TRP A 10 24.80 17.66 1.05
CA TRP A 10 25.58 18.75 0.43
C TRP A 10 26.29 18.34 -0.87
N GLU A 11 26.53 17.05 -1.12
CA GLU A 11 27.05 16.57 -2.42
C GLU A 11 26.04 16.83 -3.55
N TYR A 12 24.75 16.92 -3.23
CA TYR A 12 23.68 17.25 -4.18
C TYR A 12 23.29 18.73 -4.17
N GLY A 13 23.90 19.54 -3.30
CA GLY A 13 23.66 20.98 -3.20
C GLY A 13 22.47 21.39 -2.32
N ALA A 14 21.88 20.46 -1.56
CA ALA A 14 20.76 20.79 -0.69
C ALA A 14 21.14 21.86 0.35
N LYS A 15 20.33 22.92 0.44
CA LYS A 15 20.54 24.04 1.37
C LYS A 15 19.20 24.67 1.76
N LEU A 16 19.20 25.55 2.75
CA LEU A 16 17.99 26.26 3.19
C LEU A 16 17.30 26.97 2.01
N GLY A 17 15.99 26.80 1.89
CA GLY A 17 15.15 27.30 0.79
C GLY A 17 15.27 26.51 -0.52
N HIS A 18 16.22 25.58 -0.62
CA HIS A 18 16.56 24.87 -1.85
C HIS A 18 16.67 23.35 -1.62
N PRO A 19 15.53 22.66 -1.47
CA PRO A 19 15.51 21.21 -1.40
C PRO A 19 16.00 20.59 -2.72
N VAL A 20 16.63 19.42 -2.66
CA VAL A 20 16.94 18.61 -3.84
C VAL A 20 15.83 17.59 -4.04
N SER A 21 15.41 17.40 -5.29
CA SER A 21 14.47 16.35 -5.65
C SER A 21 14.69 15.82 -7.07
N THR A 22 13.94 14.78 -7.45
CA THR A 22 14.01 14.19 -8.79
C THR A 22 12.81 14.60 -9.65
N PRO A 23 12.95 14.67 -10.99
CA PRO A 23 11.87 15.10 -11.87
C PRO A 23 10.72 14.08 -11.92
N TYR A 24 9.49 14.59 -11.94
CA TYR A 24 8.24 13.84 -11.96
C TYR A 24 7.29 14.48 -12.99
N ASP A 25 7.67 14.43 -14.26
CA ASP A 25 7.04 15.22 -15.35
C ASP A 25 5.54 14.95 -15.57
N TYR A 26 5.03 13.82 -15.09
CA TYR A 26 3.60 13.51 -15.13
C TYR A 26 2.75 14.37 -14.17
N LEU A 27 3.37 15.13 -13.26
CA LEU A 27 2.69 16.09 -12.39
C LEU A 27 2.32 17.38 -13.14
N ILE A 28 1.59 17.26 -14.25
CA ILE A 28 1.24 18.36 -15.15
C ILE A 28 0.38 19.46 -14.48
N GLY A 29 -0.21 19.18 -13.32
CA GLY A 29 -1.00 20.10 -12.52
C GLY A 29 -0.22 21.32 -12.01
N CYS A 30 1.11 21.24 -11.95
CA CYS A 30 1.94 22.43 -11.66
C CYS A 30 1.85 23.51 -12.75
N ASP A 31 1.52 23.14 -13.99
CA ASP A 31 1.52 24.06 -15.14
C ASP A 31 0.11 24.58 -15.50
N ASN A 32 -0.91 24.21 -14.72
CA ASN A 32 -2.30 24.47 -15.10
C ASN A 32 -3.14 25.03 -13.95
N ILE A 33 -4.46 24.90 -14.08
CA ILE A 33 -5.44 25.41 -13.11
C ILE A 33 -5.22 24.85 -11.70
N LEU A 34 -4.73 23.61 -11.56
CA LEU A 34 -4.60 22.94 -10.27
C LEU A 34 -3.63 23.69 -9.35
N ALA A 35 -2.48 24.16 -9.87
CA ALA A 35 -1.57 25.01 -9.10
C ALA A 35 -2.21 26.34 -8.68
N LYS A 36 -3.02 26.96 -9.54
CA LYS A 36 -3.67 28.24 -9.24
C LYS A 36 -4.73 28.12 -8.14
N ILE A 37 -5.37 26.94 -8.04
CA ILE A 37 -6.36 26.65 -6.98
C ILE A 37 -5.66 26.38 -5.65
N HIS A 38 -4.61 25.54 -5.67
CA HIS A 38 -4.05 24.96 -4.45
C HIS A 38 -2.81 25.66 -3.90
N THR A 39 -2.26 26.67 -4.57
CA THR A 39 -1.16 27.49 -4.02
C THR A 39 -1.29 28.96 -4.41
N ARG A 40 -0.84 29.84 -3.51
CA ARG A 40 -0.70 31.29 -3.76
C ARG A 40 0.49 31.61 -4.67
N ASN A 41 1.42 30.67 -4.84
CA ASN A 41 2.66 30.85 -5.59
C ASN A 41 2.76 29.82 -6.74
N PRO A 42 1.86 29.82 -7.73
CA PRO A 42 1.85 28.80 -8.78
C PRO A 42 3.16 28.72 -9.57
N SER A 43 3.87 29.84 -9.76
CA SER A 43 5.20 29.88 -10.39
C SER A 43 6.31 29.18 -9.60
N ALA A 44 6.04 28.74 -8.37
CA ALA A 44 6.94 27.96 -7.53
C ALA A 44 6.58 26.47 -7.46
N CYS A 45 5.51 26.04 -8.15
CA CYS A 45 5.19 24.62 -8.25
C CYS A 45 6.15 23.94 -9.23
N GLU A 46 6.92 22.98 -8.74
CA GLU A 46 7.84 22.19 -9.55
C GLU A 46 7.39 20.73 -9.60
N LYS A 47 7.55 20.09 -10.76
CA LYS A 47 7.15 18.70 -11.00
C LYS A 47 8.20 17.75 -10.42
N VAL A 48 8.17 17.56 -9.12
CA VAL A 48 9.23 16.84 -8.40
C VAL A 48 8.67 15.83 -7.41
N GLY A 49 9.47 14.82 -7.08
CA GLY A 49 9.06 13.79 -6.12
C GLY A 49 10.09 12.68 -5.92
N GLY A 50 9.65 11.58 -5.31
CA GLY A 50 10.45 10.36 -5.12
C GLY A 50 11.45 10.44 -3.98
N VAL A 51 12.54 11.19 -4.17
CA VAL A 51 13.56 11.46 -3.14
C VAL A 51 13.59 12.95 -2.89
N ILE A 52 13.51 13.34 -1.62
CA ILE A 52 13.53 14.74 -1.20
C ILE A 52 14.65 14.88 -0.18
N ILE A 53 15.59 15.79 -0.44
CA ILE A 53 16.66 16.16 0.48
C ILE A 53 16.45 17.63 0.85
N MET A 54 16.18 17.91 2.12
CA MET A 54 15.72 19.23 2.55
C MET A 54 16.42 19.64 3.85
N HIS A 55 16.69 20.94 4.00
CA HIS A 55 17.21 21.47 5.26
C HIS A 55 16.19 21.26 6.39
N ILE A 56 16.65 20.98 7.61
CA ILE A 56 15.77 20.65 8.73
C ILE A 56 14.77 21.76 9.06
N ASP A 57 15.15 23.02 8.89
CA ASP A 57 14.27 24.16 9.16
C ASP A 57 13.19 24.34 8.11
N ASP A 58 13.48 24.03 6.84
CA ASP A 58 12.44 23.95 5.81
C ASP A 58 11.49 22.81 6.12
N LEU A 59 12.02 21.63 6.49
CA LEU A 59 11.21 20.45 6.81
C LEU A 59 10.23 20.73 7.97
N ARG A 60 10.67 21.43 9.02
CA ARG A 60 9.81 21.79 10.16
C ARG A 60 8.63 22.67 9.75
N ARG A 61 8.84 23.62 8.85
CA ARG A 61 7.78 24.50 8.31
C ARG A 61 6.91 23.77 7.29
N PHE A 62 7.50 22.88 6.53
CA PHE A 62 6.90 22.16 5.41
C PHE A 62 6.00 20.99 5.85
N ALA A 63 6.41 20.21 6.86
CA ALA A 63 5.79 18.91 7.16
C ALA A 63 4.28 18.96 7.40
N MET A 64 3.80 19.89 8.23
CA MET A 64 2.36 20.02 8.49
C MET A 64 1.60 20.61 7.31
N LEU A 65 2.25 21.50 6.54
CA LEU A 65 1.64 22.09 5.35
C LEU A 65 1.48 21.06 4.24
N TRP A 66 2.43 20.13 4.09
CA TRP A 66 2.33 19.02 3.15
C TRP A 66 1.11 18.15 3.45
N LEU A 67 0.91 17.76 4.71
CA LEU A 67 -0.28 16.99 5.10
C LEU A 67 -1.57 17.74 4.75
N HIS A 68 -1.68 19.00 5.17
CA HIS A 68 -2.84 19.84 4.89
C HIS A 68 -3.11 19.98 3.39
N LYS A 69 -2.09 20.27 2.58
CA LYS A 69 -2.22 20.39 1.12
C LYS A 69 -2.58 19.07 0.45
N SER A 70 -2.09 17.94 0.99
CA SER A 70 -2.48 16.62 0.51
C SER A 70 -3.96 16.34 0.77
N GLU A 71 -4.49 16.73 1.92
CA GLU A 71 -5.93 16.62 2.24
C GLU A 71 -6.78 17.54 1.37
N GLU A 72 -6.33 18.78 1.13
CA GLU A 72 -6.99 19.76 0.27
C GLU A 72 -7.14 19.22 -1.17
N VAL A 73 -6.04 18.76 -1.78
CA VAL A 73 -6.07 18.14 -3.11
C VAL A 73 -6.87 16.84 -3.10
N ARG A 74 -6.85 16.08 -1.99
CA ARG A 74 -7.64 14.84 -1.88
C ARG A 74 -9.16 15.12 -1.72
N ALA A 75 -9.55 16.28 -1.23
CA ALA A 75 -10.95 16.67 -1.13
C ALA A 75 -11.50 17.18 -2.47
N ASP A 76 -10.65 17.76 -3.31
CA ASP A 76 -11.01 18.32 -4.62
C ASP A 76 -11.15 17.24 -5.71
N LYS A 77 -12.25 16.49 -5.64
CA LYS A 77 -12.55 15.42 -6.60
C LYS A 77 -12.93 15.93 -7.98
N ASP A 78 -13.37 17.18 -8.09
CA ASP A 78 -13.82 17.75 -9.35
C ASP A 78 -12.67 17.92 -10.35
N HIS A 79 -11.44 18.03 -9.85
CA HIS A 79 -10.23 18.23 -10.66
C HIS A 79 -9.39 16.97 -10.84
N TYR A 80 -9.92 15.78 -10.57
CA TYR A 80 -9.16 14.52 -10.70
C TYR A 80 -8.88 14.06 -12.12
N ALA A 81 -9.48 14.69 -13.12
CA ALA A 81 -9.33 14.28 -14.51
C ALA A 81 -7.85 14.18 -14.92
N THR A 82 -7.50 13.13 -15.67
CA THR A 82 -6.12 12.84 -16.08
C THR A 82 -5.48 13.98 -16.87
N ASN A 83 -6.27 14.74 -17.64
CA ASN A 83 -5.77 15.91 -18.38
C ASN A 83 -5.45 17.12 -17.48
N ILE A 84 -5.88 17.11 -16.21
CA ILE A 84 -5.57 18.13 -15.20
C ILE A 84 -4.44 17.66 -14.30
N THR A 85 -4.50 16.42 -13.81
CA THR A 85 -3.58 15.90 -12.79
C THR A 85 -2.45 15.05 -13.37
N GLY A 86 -2.60 14.50 -14.58
CA GLY A 86 -1.72 13.41 -15.05
C GLY A 86 -1.92 12.10 -14.29
N ASP A 87 -2.92 12.00 -13.39
CA ASP A 87 -3.28 10.75 -12.73
C ASP A 87 -3.95 9.82 -13.75
N ILE A 88 -3.25 8.77 -14.16
CA ILE A 88 -3.78 7.78 -15.10
C ILE A 88 -5.01 7.03 -14.58
N TYR A 89 -5.27 7.08 -13.27
CA TYR A 89 -6.44 6.47 -12.65
C TYR A 89 -7.59 7.45 -12.43
N ALA A 90 -7.38 8.74 -12.66
CA ALA A 90 -8.35 9.81 -12.42
C ALA A 90 -9.09 9.69 -11.07
N SER A 91 -8.35 9.32 -10.01
CA SER A 91 -8.93 8.88 -8.74
C SER A 91 -8.35 9.59 -7.52
N GLY A 92 -7.44 10.54 -7.73
CA GLY A 92 -6.69 11.19 -6.66
C GLY A 92 -5.62 10.28 -6.08
N TRP A 93 -5.08 9.38 -6.92
CA TRP A 93 -4.02 8.46 -6.51
C TRP A 93 -2.74 9.22 -6.14
N ILE A 94 -2.42 10.26 -6.92
CA ILE A 94 -1.22 11.10 -6.76
C ILE A 94 -1.46 12.39 -5.98
N SER A 95 -2.58 12.53 -5.25
CA SER A 95 -2.90 13.75 -4.49
C SER A 95 -1.83 14.13 -3.47
N GLU A 96 -1.17 13.16 -2.84
CA GLU A 96 -0.08 13.41 -1.88
C GLU A 96 1.16 14.03 -2.54
N MET A 97 1.42 13.67 -3.81
CA MET A 97 2.53 14.21 -4.59
C MET A 97 2.27 15.66 -5.00
N TYR A 98 1.03 15.98 -5.32
CA TYR A 98 0.59 17.36 -5.50
C TYR A 98 0.60 18.15 -4.20
N GLY A 99 0.15 17.53 -3.10
CA GLY A 99 0.25 18.12 -1.77
C GLY A 99 1.69 18.54 -1.44
N TYR A 100 2.68 17.72 -1.82
CA TYR A 100 4.10 18.06 -1.67
C TYR A 100 4.45 19.32 -2.47
N SER A 101 4.17 19.29 -3.78
CA SER A 101 4.57 20.34 -4.71
C SER A 101 3.91 21.68 -4.37
N PHE A 102 2.64 21.67 -4.00
CA PHE A 102 1.90 22.87 -3.59
C PHE A 102 2.33 23.39 -2.22
N ALA A 103 2.61 22.52 -1.24
CA ALA A 103 3.15 22.96 0.05
C ALA A 103 4.55 23.59 -0.10
N ALA A 104 5.39 23.05 -1.00
CA ALA A 104 6.70 23.60 -1.28
C ALA A 104 6.59 24.97 -1.97
N ALA A 105 5.68 25.08 -2.95
CA ALA A 105 5.37 26.34 -3.62
C ALA A 105 4.85 27.41 -2.65
N GLU A 106 3.98 27.04 -1.70
CA GLU A 106 3.43 27.95 -0.70
C GLU A 106 4.51 28.56 0.21
N LEU A 107 5.56 27.79 0.50
CA LEU A 107 6.75 28.25 1.23
C LEU A 107 7.81 28.87 0.31
N ASN A 108 7.54 28.95 -0.99
CA ASN A 108 8.45 29.42 -2.06
C ASN A 108 9.80 28.70 -2.03
N LEU A 109 9.80 27.40 -1.73
CA LEU A 109 10.97 26.55 -1.89
C LEU A 109 11.30 26.39 -3.37
N ARG A 110 12.59 26.39 -3.71
CA ARG A 110 13.07 26.28 -5.11
C ARG A 110 14.00 25.09 -5.25
N HIS A 111 13.51 24.04 -5.90
CA HIS A 111 14.19 22.77 -5.97
C HIS A 111 15.45 22.82 -6.81
N ILE A 112 16.45 22.07 -6.37
CA ILE A 112 17.56 21.64 -7.21
C ILE A 112 17.16 20.28 -7.79
N ILE A 113 16.83 20.26 -9.08
CA ILE A 113 16.33 19.05 -9.74
C ILE A 113 17.50 18.19 -10.21
N LYS A 114 17.53 16.92 -9.80
CA LYS A 114 18.61 15.97 -10.07
C LYS A 114 18.06 14.66 -10.62
N SER A 115 18.43 14.32 -11.85
CA SER A 115 18.00 13.08 -12.52
C SER A 115 18.93 11.90 -12.25
N ASP A 116 19.96 12.08 -11.42
CA ASP A 116 21.04 11.11 -11.18
C ASP A 116 20.99 10.45 -9.78
N ILE A 117 19.99 10.78 -8.96
CA ILE A 117 19.85 10.26 -7.58
C ILE A 117 19.04 8.96 -7.55
N LEU A 118 17.91 8.96 -8.25
CA LEU A 118 16.89 7.93 -8.20
C LEU A 118 16.59 7.42 -9.60
N ILE A 119 16.35 6.11 -9.71
CA ILE A 119 15.84 5.48 -10.92
C ILE A 119 14.70 4.51 -10.59
N TYR A 120 13.71 4.46 -11.48
CA TYR A 120 12.73 3.37 -11.52
C TYR A 120 13.36 2.16 -12.22
N PRO A 121 13.39 0.97 -11.59
CA PRO A 121 13.72 -0.25 -12.31
C PRO A 121 12.86 -0.40 -13.57
N GLY A 122 13.45 -0.90 -14.66
CA GLY A 122 12.81 -0.92 -15.98
C GLY A 122 12.98 0.36 -16.80
N TYR A 123 13.55 1.44 -16.25
CA TYR A 123 13.88 2.64 -17.03
C TYR A 123 15.32 2.57 -17.53
N VAL A 124 15.56 3.12 -18.72
CA VAL A 124 16.92 3.22 -19.28
C VAL A 124 17.73 4.22 -18.43
N PRO A 125 18.87 3.80 -17.85
CA PRO A 125 19.69 4.68 -17.03
C PRO A 125 20.40 5.74 -17.88
N LEU A 126 20.71 6.87 -17.25
CA LEU A 126 21.62 7.86 -17.83
C LEU A 126 23.04 7.27 -17.88
N PRO A 127 23.78 7.47 -18.99
CA PRO A 127 25.14 6.93 -19.13
C PRO A 127 26.06 7.35 -17.98
N GLY A 128 26.75 6.38 -17.38
CA GLY A 128 27.74 6.62 -16.32
C GLY A 128 27.18 7.02 -14.95
N VAL A 129 25.85 7.06 -14.78
CA VAL A 129 25.24 7.45 -13.51
C VAL A 129 25.16 6.28 -12.54
N ASN A 130 25.64 6.51 -11.31
CA ASN A 130 25.50 5.58 -10.20
C ASN A 130 24.37 6.02 -9.25
N TYR A 131 23.14 5.67 -9.61
CA TYR A 131 21.94 5.97 -8.83
C TYR A 131 22.06 5.50 -7.37
N LYS A 132 21.58 6.29 -6.42
CA LYS A 132 21.59 5.95 -4.99
C LYS A 132 20.29 5.32 -4.51
N VAL A 133 19.21 5.44 -5.27
CA VAL A 133 17.89 4.95 -4.86
C VAL A 133 17.18 4.23 -6.01
N PHE A 134 16.63 3.04 -5.71
CA PHE A 134 15.63 2.41 -6.55
C PHE A 134 14.22 2.76 -6.09
N HIS A 135 13.41 3.29 -6.99
CA HIS A 135 11.97 3.47 -6.80
C HIS A 135 11.19 2.37 -7.52
N TYR A 136 10.91 1.25 -6.83
CA TYR A 136 10.14 0.13 -7.38
C TYR A 136 8.62 0.30 -7.22
N GLY A 137 8.10 1.48 -7.57
CA GLY A 137 6.68 1.83 -7.37
C GLY A 137 5.77 1.32 -8.50
N LEU A 138 6.36 1.04 -9.66
CA LEU A 138 5.70 0.57 -10.87
C LEU A 138 6.14 -0.85 -11.19
N ARG A 139 5.36 -1.55 -12.02
CA ARG A 139 5.74 -2.83 -12.61
C ARG A 139 7.01 -2.68 -13.45
N PHE A 140 7.92 -3.63 -13.32
CA PHE A 140 9.10 -3.76 -14.19
C PHE A 140 9.42 -5.24 -14.46
N GLY A 141 10.26 -5.53 -15.45
CA GLY A 141 10.59 -6.91 -15.80
C GLY A 141 11.82 -7.04 -16.69
N VAL A 142 12.30 -8.27 -16.80
CA VAL A 142 13.47 -8.68 -17.59
C VAL A 142 13.15 -10.04 -18.21
N GLY A 143 13.02 -10.09 -19.54
CA GLY A 143 12.53 -11.27 -20.24
C GLY A 143 11.15 -11.69 -19.74
N ASP A 144 10.99 -12.97 -19.40
CA ASP A 144 9.73 -13.52 -18.86
C ASP A 144 9.52 -13.23 -17.37
N TRP A 145 10.53 -12.72 -16.67
CA TRP A 145 10.42 -12.34 -15.27
C TRP A 145 9.87 -10.92 -15.12
N SER A 146 8.98 -10.71 -14.16
CA SER A 146 8.50 -9.38 -13.81
C SER A 146 8.14 -9.28 -12.33
N PHE A 147 8.12 -8.04 -11.85
CA PHE A 147 7.75 -7.70 -10.49
C PHE A 147 6.84 -6.47 -10.49
N ASP A 148 5.72 -6.58 -9.77
CA ASP A 148 4.87 -5.45 -9.39
C ASP A 148 4.56 -5.57 -7.90
N LYS A 149 4.82 -4.51 -7.13
CA LYS A 149 4.50 -4.48 -5.70
C LYS A 149 3.00 -4.69 -5.43
N ALA A 150 2.14 -4.24 -6.35
CA ALA A 150 0.69 -4.35 -6.21
C ALA A 150 0.20 -5.80 -6.17
N ASP A 151 0.89 -6.72 -6.86
CA ASP A 151 0.54 -8.14 -6.93
C ASP A 151 0.70 -8.84 -5.56
N TRP A 152 1.45 -8.25 -4.64
CA TRP A 152 1.81 -8.85 -3.35
C TRP A 152 1.10 -8.19 -2.15
N ARG A 153 0.10 -7.33 -2.38
CA ARG A 153 -0.62 -6.60 -1.30
C ARG A 153 -1.23 -7.50 -0.25
N ASN A 154 -1.68 -8.70 -0.64
CA ASN A 154 -2.36 -9.65 0.24
C ASN A 154 -1.47 -10.82 0.68
N ALA A 155 -0.20 -10.82 0.27
CA ALA A 155 0.73 -11.90 0.60
C ALA A 155 1.52 -11.56 1.87
N ASP A 156 1.45 -12.42 2.89
CA ASP A 156 2.21 -12.23 4.12
C ASP A 156 3.64 -12.78 4.00
N ILE A 157 4.42 -12.17 3.11
CA ILE A 157 5.80 -12.57 2.84
C ILE A 157 6.70 -12.26 4.04
N VAL A 158 6.40 -11.21 4.81
CA VAL A 158 7.26 -10.77 5.92
C VAL A 158 7.16 -11.72 7.12
N ASN A 159 5.97 -12.24 7.44
CA ASN A 159 5.81 -13.14 8.59
C ASN A 159 5.88 -14.62 8.22
N THR A 160 5.63 -14.99 6.96
CA THR A 160 5.77 -16.38 6.52
C THR A 160 7.24 -16.74 6.40
N CYS A 161 7.76 -17.59 7.27
CA CYS A 161 9.17 -17.93 7.29
C CYS A 161 9.71 -18.39 5.93
N TRP A 162 10.89 -17.86 5.59
CA TRP A 162 11.59 -17.99 4.31
C TRP A 162 10.80 -17.68 3.02
N ALA A 163 9.61 -17.05 3.12
CA ALA A 163 8.92 -16.54 1.95
C ALA A 163 9.75 -15.45 1.24
N LYS A 164 9.62 -15.39 -0.08
CA LYS A 164 10.35 -14.46 -0.94
C LYS A 164 9.55 -14.17 -2.21
N PHE A 165 9.92 -13.11 -2.91
CA PHE A 165 9.42 -12.81 -4.25
C PHE A 165 10.04 -13.75 -5.30
N PRO A 166 9.46 -13.86 -6.51
CA PRO A 166 10.02 -14.62 -7.61
C PRO A 166 11.46 -14.20 -7.88
N GLU A 167 12.35 -15.16 -8.06
CA GLU A 167 13.76 -14.87 -8.30
C GLU A 167 13.96 -14.22 -9.66
N PRO A 168 14.65 -13.07 -9.74
CA PRO A 168 15.01 -12.48 -11.02
C PRO A 168 16.03 -13.37 -11.75
N PRO A 169 16.14 -13.22 -13.08
CA PRO A 169 17.11 -13.97 -13.88
C PRO A 169 18.55 -13.70 -13.43
N ASP A 170 19.45 -14.61 -13.79
CA ASP A 170 20.88 -14.43 -13.55
C ASP A 170 21.42 -13.27 -14.42
N PRO A 171 22.14 -12.27 -13.86
CA PRO A 171 22.79 -11.20 -14.62
C PRO A 171 23.66 -11.69 -15.78
N SER A 172 24.26 -12.89 -15.65
CA SER A 172 25.07 -13.50 -16.72
C SER A 172 24.25 -13.98 -17.92
N ALA A 173 22.94 -14.19 -17.76
CA ALA A 173 22.04 -14.57 -18.84
C ALA A 173 21.63 -13.38 -19.72
N ILE A 174 21.96 -12.14 -19.32
CA ILE A 174 21.66 -10.94 -20.11
C ILE A 174 22.61 -10.86 -21.31
N THR A 175 22.03 -10.88 -22.50
CA THR A 175 22.77 -10.89 -23.76
C THR A 175 23.52 -9.57 -23.98
N LYS A 176 24.68 -9.67 -24.64
CA LYS A 176 25.50 -8.52 -25.06
C LYS A 176 24.88 -7.90 -26.33
N GLY A 177 23.74 -7.24 -26.18
CA GLY A 177 23.06 -6.49 -27.24
C GLY A 177 23.16 -4.98 -27.01
N ASP A 178 22.01 -4.32 -27.07
CA ASP A 178 21.87 -2.90 -26.69
C ASP A 178 22.35 -2.66 -25.26
N GLN A 179 23.39 -1.82 -25.12
CA GLN A 179 23.99 -1.49 -23.83
C GLN A 179 22.99 -0.81 -22.90
N ASN A 180 22.06 0.01 -23.43
CA ASN A 180 21.05 0.70 -22.63
C ASN A 180 20.03 -0.30 -22.05
N ALA A 181 19.52 -1.20 -22.89
CA ALA A 181 18.66 -2.30 -22.43
C ALA A 181 19.37 -3.19 -21.42
N ARG A 182 20.65 -3.52 -21.66
CA ARG A 182 21.47 -4.32 -20.75
C ARG A 182 21.63 -3.66 -19.39
N GLU A 183 21.97 -2.38 -19.32
CA GLU A 183 22.13 -1.65 -18.06
C GLU A 183 20.80 -1.53 -17.29
N ARG A 184 19.70 -1.22 -17.99
CA ARG A 184 18.34 -1.25 -17.42
C ARG A 184 18.03 -2.60 -16.79
N ASP A 185 18.29 -3.69 -17.50
CA ASP A 185 17.97 -5.04 -17.05
C ASP A 185 18.83 -5.44 -15.84
N LEU A 186 20.12 -5.09 -15.84
CA LEU A 186 21.01 -5.31 -14.70
C LEU A 186 20.54 -4.57 -13.44
N LEU A 187 20.13 -3.30 -13.56
CA LEU A 187 19.57 -2.53 -12.43
C LEU A 187 18.25 -3.13 -11.94
N SER A 188 17.43 -3.64 -12.86
CA SER A 188 16.16 -4.29 -12.54
C SER A 188 16.37 -5.60 -11.77
N ILE A 189 17.33 -6.43 -12.21
CA ILE A 189 17.73 -7.65 -11.50
C ILE A 189 18.30 -7.31 -10.12
N GLU A 190 19.17 -6.29 -10.03
CA GLU A 190 19.74 -5.83 -8.76
C GLU A 190 18.62 -5.45 -7.77
N CYS A 191 17.61 -4.70 -8.21
CA CYS A 191 16.46 -4.34 -7.39
C CYS A 191 15.70 -5.58 -6.88
N GLY A 192 15.37 -6.53 -7.77
CA GLY A 192 14.68 -7.78 -7.39
C GLY A 192 15.49 -8.62 -6.38
N LYS A 193 16.80 -8.77 -6.62
CA LYS A 193 17.71 -9.49 -5.71
C LYS A 193 17.82 -8.79 -4.37
N ALA A 194 17.86 -7.46 -4.33
CA ALA A 194 17.94 -6.68 -3.11
C ALA A 194 16.68 -6.88 -2.23
N LEU A 195 15.48 -6.92 -2.83
CA LEU A 195 14.23 -7.23 -2.11
C LEU A 195 14.29 -8.62 -1.44
N ASN A 196 14.64 -9.65 -2.22
CA ASN A 196 14.76 -11.02 -1.69
C ASN A 196 15.86 -11.15 -0.63
N LYS A 197 16.98 -10.44 -0.80
CA LYS A 197 18.06 -10.41 0.19
C LYS A 197 17.60 -9.77 1.50
N ALA A 198 16.84 -8.67 1.44
CA ALA A 198 16.31 -8.00 2.62
C ALA A 198 15.35 -8.92 3.41
N LEU A 199 14.46 -9.63 2.71
CA LEU A 199 13.59 -10.64 3.31
C LEU A 199 14.41 -11.75 3.95
N TYR A 200 15.36 -12.35 3.24
CA TYR A 200 16.23 -13.38 3.82
C TYR A 200 16.89 -12.92 5.14
N LEU A 201 17.44 -11.69 5.16
CA LEU A 201 18.07 -11.12 6.35
C LEU A 201 17.05 -10.89 7.49
N HIS A 202 15.84 -10.44 7.16
CA HIS A 202 14.75 -10.29 8.13
C HIS A 202 14.39 -11.64 8.78
N HIS A 203 14.21 -12.69 7.99
CA HIS A 203 13.76 -14.00 8.48
C HIS A 203 14.89 -14.70 9.26
N LYS A 204 16.14 -14.52 8.84
CA LYS A 204 17.33 -14.93 9.60
C LYS A 204 17.37 -14.24 10.97
N ARG A 205 17.12 -12.92 11.03
CA ARG A 205 17.08 -12.16 12.29
C ARG A 205 15.95 -12.60 13.22
N ARG A 206 14.80 -13.02 12.66
CA ARG A 206 13.67 -13.58 13.43
C ARG A 206 13.89 -15.02 13.87
N ASN A 207 15.06 -15.61 13.60
CA ASN A 207 15.35 -17.02 13.90
C ASN A 207 14.29 -17.98 13.32
N CYS A 208 13.83 -17.72 12.09
CA CYS A 208 12.90 -18.61 11.42
C CYS A 208 13.44 -20.06 11.42
N PRO A 209 12.60 -21.06 11.73
CA PRO A 209 13.04 -22.46 11.75
C PRO A 209 13.54 -22.84 10.36
N ARG A 210 14.71 -23.48 10.29
CA ARG A 210 15.19 -24.02 9.01
C ARG A 210 14.17 -25.04 8.49
N LEU A 211 13.89 -25.02 7.19
CA LEU A 211 12.93 -25.94 6.56
C LEU A 211 13.21 -27.42 6.87
N SER A 212 14.44 -27.78 7.25
CA SER A 212 14.83 -29.15 7.62
C SER A 212 14.26 -29.64 8.95
N THR A 213 13.94 -28.76 9.91
CA THR A 213 13.50 -29.19 11.25
C THR A 213 12.06 -29.72 11.25
N THR A 214 11.22 -29.24 10.34
CA THR A 214 9.83 -29.69 10.20
C THR A 214 9.75 -31.03 9.47
N ILE A 215 10.58 -31.27 8.45
CA ILE A 215 10.65 -32.56 7.76
C ILE A 215 11.23 -33.64 8.69
N GLY A 216 12.27 -33.33 9.47
CA GLY A 216 12.83 -34.29 10.45
C GLY A 216 11.86 -34.64 11.58
N SER A 217 11.03 -33.68 12.03
CA SER A 217 9.98 -33.92 13.03
C SER A 217 8.83 -34.75 12.47
N ILE A 218 8.43 -34.51 11.22
CA ILE A 218 7.40 -35.32 10.54
C ILE A 218 7.94 -36.72 10.24
N SER A 219 9.20 -36.86 9.81
CA SER A 219 9.83 -38.15 9.54
C SER A 219 9.96 -38.99 10.81
N LYS A 220 10.35 -38.39 11.95
CA LYS A 220 10.36 -39.09 13.26
C LYS A 220 8.95 -39.53 13.69
N LYS A 221 7.96 -38.67 13.47
CA LYS A 221 6.56 -38.97 13.80
C LYS A 221 5.96 -40.06 12.90
N ILE A 222 6.40 -40.12 11.64
CA ILE A 222 6.04 -41.18 10.68
C ILE A 222 6.77 -42.49 11.04
N GLU A 223 8.05 -42.44 11.42
CA GLU A 223 8.79 -43.64 11.89
C GLU A 223 8.18 -44.22 13.17
N GLU A 224 7.82 -43.40 14.16
CA GLU A 224 7.13 -43.87 15.38
C GLU A 224 5.77 -44.53 15.07
N VAL A 225 4.99 -43.96 14.15
CA VAL A 225 3.69 -44.51 13.71
C VAL A 225 3.88 -45.79 12.89
N LEU A 226 4.93 -45.90 12.07
CA LEU A 226 5.25 -47.09 11.29
C LEU A 226 5.79 -48.24 12.18
N THR A 227 6.48 -47.93 13.27
CA THR A 227 6.91 -48.95 14.25
C THR A 227 5.77 -49.47 15.13
N SER A 228 4.70 -48.67 15.31
CA SER A 228 3.51 -49.06 16.07
C SER A 228 2.53 -49.94 15.27
N ASN A 229 2.54 -49.86 13.94
CA ASN A 229 1.52 -50.51 13.10
C ASN A 229 2.00 -51.76 12.35
N LYS A 230 3.15 -52.33 12.74
CA LYS A 230 3.66 -53.57 12.14
C LYS A 230 3.11 -54.82 12.84
N SER A 231 1.78 -54.93 12.88
CA SER A 231 1.08 -56.20 13.02
C SER A 231 -0.20 -56.14 12.20
N GLU A 232 -0.07 -56.34 10.88
CA GLU A 232 -1.00 -57.17 10.10
C GLU A 232 -0.49 -57.28 8.66
N ARG A 233 -0.48 -58.52 8.14
CA ARG A 233 -0.14 -58.85 6.75
C ARG A 233 -1.27 -58.38 5.82
N VAL A 234 -0.93 -58.11 4.55
CA VAL A 234 -1.50 -58.79 3.35
C VAL A 234 -0.98 -58.11 2.06
N THR A 235 -1.02 -58.94 1.01
CA THR A 235 -0.29 -59.08 -0.26
C THR A 235 -0.65 -58.10 -1.40
N GLN A 236 0.30 -57.97 -2.36
CA GLN A 236 0.11 -57.74 -3.82
C GLN A 236 -0.39 -56.34 -4.28
N ARG A 237 -0.01 -55.74 -5.42
CA ARG A 237 0.68 -56.16 -6.65
C ARG A 237 1.18 -54.90 -7.40
N SER A 238 2.26 -55.07 -8.15
CA SER A 238 2.93 -54.07 -9.01
C SER A 238 2.22 -53.89 -10.35
N SER A 239 2.25 -52.67 -10.93
CA SER A 239 2.20 -52.49 -12.39
C SER A 239 2.64 -51.08 -12.83
N THR A 240 3.73 -51.08 -13.61
CA THR A 240 4.37 -50.02 -14.38
C THR A 240 3.64 -49.76 -15.70
N THR A 241 3.63 -48.53 -16.23
CA THR A 241 3.63 -48.26 -17.69
C THR A 241 4.13 -46.84 -18.01
N THR A 242 4.56 -46.64 -19.25
CA THR A 242 5.68 -45.83 -19.74
C THR A 242 5.24 -44.99 -20.96
N ILE A 243 5.72 -43.74 -21.06
CA ILE A 243 6.07 -42.88 -22.23
C ILE A 243 5.08 -42.70 -23.41
N GLY A 244 4.92 -41.45 -23.89
CA GLY A 244 4.49 -41.21 -25.29
C GLY A 244 4.21 -39.76 -25.71
N ARG A 245 5.24 -39.12 -26.26
CA ARG A 245 5.39 -37.85 -27.01
C ARG A 245 4.26 -37.48 -28.02
N ASN A 246 3.98 -36.18 -28.23
CA ASN A 246 4.08 -35.49 -29.54
C ASN A 246 3.76 -33.97 -29.46
N VAL A 247 4.54 -33.20 -30.24
CA VAL A 247 4.56 -31.74 -30.41
C VAL A 247 4.05 -31.44 -31.84
N GLU A 248 3.55 -30.20 -32.02
CA GLU A 248 3.20 -29.50 -33.27
C GLU A 248 1.70 -29.35 -33.56
N HIS A 249 1.07 -28.33 -32.94
CA HIS A 249 0.20 -27.37 -33.63
C HIS A 249 -0.11 -26.18 -32.69
N MET A 250 0.77 -25.17 -32.64
CA MET A 250 0.59 -24.00 -31.78
C MET A 250 1.05 -22.74 -32.51
N ASP A 251 0.20 -22.18 -33.37
CA ASP A 251 0.35 -20.75 -33.70
C ASP A 251 -0.96 -20.03 -34.07
N VAL A 252 -2.04 -20.75 -34.37
CA VAL A 252 -3.36 -20.12 -34.63
C VAL A 252 -4.29 -20.14 -33.41
N THR A 253 -3.99 -20.96 -32.40
CA THR A 253 -4.81 -21.10 -31.18
C THR A 253 -4.55 -20.01 -30.13
N ARG A 254 -3.48 -19.21 -30.27
CA ARG A 254 -3.06 -18.23 -29.25
C ARG A 254 -3.91 -16.96 -29.26
N GLN A 255 -4.43 -16.52 -30.42
CA GLN A 255 -5.27 -15.32 -30.48
C GLN A 255 -6.72 -15.60 -30.04
N GLN A 256 -7.29 -16.76 -30.37
CA GLN A 256 -8.64 -17.14 -29.90
C GLN A 256 -8.69 -17.57 -28.43
N ALA A 257 -7.56 -17.98 -27.84
CA ALA A 257 -7.47 -18.28 -26.41
C ALA A 257 -7.43 -17.02 -25.53
N VAL A 258 -6.93 -15.89 -26.05
CA VAL A 258 -6.85 -14.63 -25.31
C VAL A 258 -8.24 -13.97 -25.19
N GLU A 259 -9.07 -14.01 -26.24
CA GLU A 259 -10.45 -13.49 -26.17
C GLU A 259 -11.37 -14.36 -25.30
N ARG A 260 -11.25 -15.70 -25.35
CA ARG A 260 -12.01 -16.58 -24.44
C ARG A 260 -11.53 -16.48 -22.99
N ALA A 261 -10.24 -16.23 -22.76
CA ALA A 261 -9.70 -16.03 -21.42
C ALA A 261 -10.19 -14.71 -20.80
N THR A 262 -10.34 -13.63 -21.58
CA THR A 262 -10.93 -12.38 -21.08
C THR A 262 -12.42 -12.54 -20.72
N ASP A 263 -13.16 -13.36 -21.46
CA ASP A 263 -14.58 -13.64 -21.16
C ASP A 263 -14.78 -14.62 -19.99
N THR A 264 -13.86 -15.57 -19.78
CA THR A 264 -13.91 -16.47 -18.61
C THR A 264 -13.38 -15.81 -17.33
N VAL A 265 -12.43 -14.88 -17.41
CA VAL A 265 -11.96 -14.12 -16.23
C VAL A 265 -13.04 -13.17 -15.71
N SER A 266 -13.88 -12.59 -16.59
CA SER A 266 -15.05 -11.80 -16.17
C SER A 266 -16.14 -12.64 -15.49
N ARG A 267 -16.25 -13.95 -15.78
CA ARG A 267 -17.25 -14.85 -15.17
C ARG A 267 -16.81 -15.50 -13.86
N VAL A 268 -15.52 -15.50 -13.51
CA VAL A 268 -15.02 -16.08 -12.25
C VAL A 268 -15.06 -15.09 -11.06
N HIS A 269 -15.36 -13.81 -11.28
CA HIS A 269 -15.67 -12.85 -10.20
C HIS A 269 -17.12 -12.95 -9.65
N GLY A 270 -17.77 -14.09 -9.87
CA GLY A 270 -19.12 -14.40 -9.41
C GLY A 270 -19.22 -15.25 -8.13
N SER A 271 -18.22 -15.32 -7.26
CA SER A 271 -18.38 -15.99 -5.96
C SER A 271 -18.96 -15.04 -4.90
N LYS A 272 -20.22 -14.62 -5.11
CA LYS A 272 -21.06 -14.07 -4.03
C LYS A 272 -21.58 -15.21 -3.15
N ARG A 273 -20.72 -15.94 -2.44
CA ARG A 273 -21.19 -16.94 -1.45
C ARG A 273 -20.48 -16.98 -0.10
N LEU A 274 -19.50 -16.11 0.17
CA LEU A 274 -18.84 -16.05 1.49
C LEU A 274 -18.81 -14.65 2.16
N ALA A 275 -19.54 -13.66 1.64
CA ALA A 275 -19.63 -12.31 2.21
C ALA A 275 -21.01 -11.97 2.82
N ARG A 276 -21.80 -12.97 3.21
CA ARG A 276 -23.13 -12.80 3.84
C ARG A 276 -23.11 -13.21 5.32
N SER A 277 -22.04 -12.86 6.05
CA SER A 277 -21.98 -13.06 7.50
C SER A 277 -21.37 -11.85 8.23
N SER A 278 -20.44 -11.12 7.61
CA SER A 278 -19.77 -9.97 8.26
C SER A 278 -20.62 -8.68 8.35
N LYS A 279 -21.62 -8.49 7.48
CA LYS A 279 -22.45 -7.28 7.49
C LYS A 279 -23.51 -7.27 8.61
N MET A 280 -23.97 -8.45 9.04
CA MET A 280 -25.00 -8.57 10.09
C MET A 280 -24.48 -8.11 11.46
N TRP A 281 -23.19 -8.33 11.75
CA TRP A 281 -22.60 -7.91 13.01
C TRP A 281 -22.49 -6.39 13.12
N ILE A 282 -22.20 -5.70 12.01
CA ILE A 282 -22.15 -4.22 11.97
C ILE A 282 -23.54 -3.64 12.26
N PHE A 283 -24.60 -4.18 11.64
CA PHE A 283 -25.97 -3.73 11.92
C PHE A 283 -26.39 -4.02 13.36
N ALA A 284 -25.97 -5.14 13.94
CA ALA A 284 -26.24 -5.46 15.33
C ALA A 284 -25.54 -4.49 16.29
N VAL A 285 -24.27 -4.16 16.05
CA VAL A 285 -23.52 -3.17 16.84
C VAL A 285 -24.17 -1.79 16.75
N TRP A 286 -24.55 -1.34 15.55
CA TRP A 286 -25.25 -0.07 15.35
C TRP A 286 -26.60 -0.02 16.06
N ALA A 287 -27.40 -1.09 15.96
CA ALA A 287 -28.70 -1.18 16.64
C ALA A 287 -28.54 -1.13 18.16
N ILE A 288 -27.55 -1.85 18.72
CA ILE A 288 -27.26 -1.85 20.16
C ILE A 288 -26.82 -0.45 20.62
N SER A 289 -25.94 0.23 19.87
CA SER A 289 -25.50 1.58 20.20
C SER A 289 -26.65 2.59 20.21
N VAL A 290 -27.59 2.50 19.25
CA VAL A 290 -28.79 3.36 19.21
C VAL A 290 -29.70 3.09 20.41
N VAL A 291 -29.93 1.83 20.76
CA VAL A 291 -30.77 1.46 21.92
C VAL A 291 -30.14 1.96 23.22
N VAL A 292 -28.83 1.77 23.41
CA VAL A 292 -28.10 2.27 24.59
C VAL A 292 -28.19 3.80 24.67
N PHE A 293 -28.01 4.50 23.56
CA PHE A 293 -28.12 5.96 23.50
C PHE A 293 -29.54 6.44 23.89
N LEU A 294 -30.58 5.79 23.37
CA LEU A 294 -31.97 6.12 23.71
C LEU A 294 -32.31 5.82 25.18
N LEU A 295 -31.74 4.74 25.76
CA LEU A 295 -31.90 4.45 27.19
C LEU A 295 -31.24 5.52 28.07
N VAL A 296 -30.02 5.96 27.73
CA VAL A 296 -29.33 7.03 28.46
C VAL A 296 -30.11 8.34 28.39
N ILE A 297 -30.61 8.70 27.20
CA ILE A 297 -31.48 9.85 27.00
C ILE A 297 -32.76 9.73 27.84
N SER A 298 -33.42 8.58 27.80
CA SER A 298 -34.65 8.34 28.56
C SER A 298 -34.42 8.44 30.08
N MET A 299 -33.28 7.95 30.58
CA MET A 299 -32.88 8.13 31.99
C MET A 299 -32.70 9.61 32.33
N PHE A 300 -32.01 10.38 31.49
CA PHE A 300 -31.82 11.83 31.68
C PHE A 300 -33.15 12.61 31.71
N PHE A 301 -34.10 12.26 30.82
CA PHE A 301 -35.41 12.91 30.78
C PHE A 301 -36.36 12.44 31.88
N SER A 302 -36.23 11.19 32.34
CA SER A 302 -36.99 10.65 33.48
C SER A 302 -36.54 11.27 34.81
N ASP A 303 -35.24 11.51 34.99
CA ASP A 303 -34.72 12.20 36.17
C ASP A 303 -35.15 13.67 36.23
N ARG A 304 -35.19 14.35 35.07
CA ARG A 304 -35.77 15.71 34.98
C ARG A 304 -37.27 15.73 35.32
N ARG A 305 -38.05 14.72 34.91
CA ARG A 305 -39.47 14.60 35.29
C ARG A 305 -39.68 14.30 36.78
N ARG A 306 -38.86 13.45 37.40
CA ARG A 306 -38.90 13.19 38.85
C ARG A 306 -38.48 14.40 39.68
N SER A 307 -37.51 15.18 39.21
CA SER A 307 -37.13 16.46 39.82
C SER A 307 -38.27 17.50 39.74
N ALA A 308 -38.91 17.62 38.57
CA ALA A 308 -40.04 18.53 38.38
C ALA A 308 -41.28 18.14 39.21
N SER A 309 -41.61 16.84 39.34
CA SER A 309 -42.75 16.40 40.15
C SER A 309 -42.52 16.60 41.66
N ARG A 310 -41.30 16.35 42.16
CA ARG A 310 -40.92 16.66 43.56
C ARG A 310 -41.00 18.15 43.86
N SER A 311 -40.63 19.01 42.91
CA SER A 311 -40.71 20.48 43.07
C SER A 311 -42.15 21.02 43.11
N ARG A 312 -43.08 20.39 42.38
CA ARG A 312 -44.51 20.74 42.42
C ARG A 312 -45.19 20.25 43.71
N ALA A 313 -44.85 19.06 44.19
CA ALA A 313 -45.39 18.54 45.46
C ALA A 313 -44.95 19.41 46.66
N SER A 314 -43.70 19.88 46.69
CA SER A 314 -43.21 20.75 47.77
C SER A 314 -43.84 22.16 47.74
N ARG A 315 -44.12 22.72 46.55
CA ARG A 315 -44.87 23.98 46.41
C ARG A 315 -46.33 23.86 46.83
N SER A 316 -46.99 22.74 46.55
CA SER A 316 -48.37 22.47 46.98
C SER A 316 -48.50 22.36 48.51
N GLN A 317 -47.55 21.67 49.17
CA GLN A 317 -47.54 21.59 50.64
C GLN A 317 -47.25 22.94 51.31
N LYS A 318 -46.41 23.78 50.69
CA LYS A 318 -46.12 25.14 51.20
C LYS A 318 -47.33 26.08 51.05
N ALA A 319 -48.09 25.96 49.96
CA ALA A 319 -49.32 26.73 49.76
C ALA A 319 -50.42 26.32 50.75
N HIS A 320 -50.61 25.02 51.01
CA HIS A 320 -51.62 24.53 51.95
C HIS A 320 -51.32 24.91 53.42
N ASN A 321 -50.04 25.03 53.78
CA ASN A 321 -49.61 25.48 55.12
C ASN A 321 -49.67 27.01 55.32
N LEU A 322 -49.72 27.79 54.23
CA LEU A 322 -49.89 29.25 54.29
C LEU A 322 -51.36 29.65 54.46
N THR A 323 -52.29 28.90 53.86
CA THR A 323 -53.74 29.17 54.01
C THR A 323 -54.26 28.83 55.41
N MET A 324 -53.62 27.89 56.13
CA MET A 324 -53.98 27.58 57.53
C MET A 324 -53.43 28.58 58.56
N LYS A 325 -52.50 29.47 58.19
CA LYS A 325 -51.89 30.47 59.10
C LYS A 325 -52.54 31.86 59.01
N GLN A 326 -53.54 32.06 58.18
CA GLN A 326 -54.30 33.32 58.07
C GLN A 326 -55.71 33.25 58.69
N THR A 327 -56.01 32.18 59.42
CA THR A 327 -57.30 32.00 60.11
C THR A 327 -57.08 31.53 61.55
N VAL A 328 -56.40 32.35 62.36
CA VAL A 328 -56.53 32.43 63.83
C VAL A 328 -56.33 33.89 64.23
#